data_AF-A0A0V8GLC5-F1
#
_entry.id   AF-A0A0V8GLC5-F1
#
_cell.length_a   1.000
_cell.length_b   1.000
_cell.length_c   1.000
_cell.angle_alpha   90.00
_cell.angle_beta   90.00
_cell.angle_gamma   90.00
#
_symmetry.space_group_name_H-M   'P 1'
#
loop_
_entity.id
_entity.type
_entity.pdbx_description
1 polymer ?
#
loop_
_entity_poly.entity_id
_entity_poly.type
_entity_poly.pdbx_seq_one_letter_code
_entity_poly.pdbx_strand_id
1 'polypeptide(L)'
;MSKARKTIPLLITSLALIGGGGWYWSSHQEKPINVSSQTKLAGVNETQENRILNIDELMKQGLVKTYPGDPKLKAKTFRAEALLSSPPKELNLKDKPGYRYVTIPLVMHDTSDNFGAYSVYKPNLFVLNDGKGHEYDVVDYVNHNPKAWKNSHQYYSPLRAQIDLVYQVPEEAKTFVLFAASDAFPKTHTIKIEL
;
A
#
# COMPACT_ATOMS: atom_id res chain seq x y z
N MET A 1 -22.90 48.80 20.54
CA MET A 1 -22.22 48.67 19.24
C MET A 1 -20.72 48.67 19.46
N SER A 2 -20.06 47.65 18.92
CA SER A 2 -18.64 47.31 19.08
C SER A 2 -17.73 48.23 18.26
N LYS A 3 -16.55 48.56 18.81
CA LYS A 3 -15.26 48.54 18.12
C LYS A 3 -14.12 48.78 19.10
N ALA A 4 -13.28 47.77 19.31
CA ALA A 4 -11.92 47.95 19.78
C ALA A 4 -11.02 46.93 19.08
N ARG A 5 -10.23 47.41 18.11
CA ARG A 5 -9.07 46.68 17.57
C ARG A 5 -7.93 46.83 18.58
N LYS A 6 -7.30 45.72 18.97
CA LYS A 6 -5.95 45.75 19.55
C LYS A 6 -5.07 44.68 18.89
N THR A 7 -4.03 45.20 18.29
CA THR A 7 -2.87 44.55 17.68
C THR A 7 -2.04 43.85 18.76
N ILE A 8 -1.50 42.66 18.46
CA ILE A 8 -0.59 41.91 19.33
C ILE A 8 0.85 42.13 18.81
N PRO A 9 1.82 42.53 19.64
CA PRO A 9 3.21 42.54 19.23
C PRO A 9 3.85 41.15 19.42
N LEU A 10 4.58 40.72 18.39
CA LEU A 10 5.60 39.68 18.46
C LEU A 10 6.79 40.19 19.27
N LEU A 11 7.29 39.37 20.20
CA LEU A 11 8.59 39.60 20.84
C LEU A 11 9.39 38.29 20.85
N ILE A 12 10.39 38.29 19.97
CA ILE A 12 11.51 37.36 19.92
C ILE A 12 12.56 37.92 20.87
N THR A 13 13.09 37.10 21.78
CA THR A 13 14.39 37.36 22.42
C THR A 13 15.13 36.07 22.69
N SER A 14 16.34 36.02 22.12
CA SER A 14 17.33 34.94 22.17
C SER A 14 18.36 35.16 23.29
N LEU A 15 19.06 34.06 23.65
CA LEU A 15 20.46 33.97 24.16
C LEU A 15 20.80 34.72 25.48
N ALA A 16 21.71 34.30 26.38
CA ALA A 16 22.58 33.14 26.56
C ALA A 16 23.25 33.24 27.96
N LEU A 17 24.00 32.18 28.34
CA LEU A 17 25.33 32.20 28.99
C LEU A 17 25.51 32.30 30.53
N ILE A 18 26.16 31.22 31.04
CA ILE A 18 27.34 31.14 31.94
C ILE A 18 27.15 30.83 33.44
N GLY A 19 27.89 29.78 33.85
CA GLY A 19 28.48 29.57 35.17
C GLY A 19 27.96 28.30 35.84
N GLY A 20 28.72 27.25 36.17
CA GLY A 20 30.16 27.01 36.26
C GLY A 20 30.37 25.92 37.33
N GLY A 21 31.22 24.92 37.10
CA GLY A 21 31.71 23.97 38.11
C GLY A 21 31.37 22.48 37.89
N GLY A 22 32.40 21.66 37.65
CA GLY A 22 32.36 20.17 37.69
C GLY A 22 32.11 19.61 39.10
N TRP A 23 31.97 18.31 39.38
CA TRP A 23 32.59 17.10 38.84
C TRP A 23 31.71 15.84 39.11
N TYR A 24 31.80 14.86 38.20
CA TYR A 24 31.75 13.38 38.32
C TYR A 24 30.73 12.58 39.20
N TRP A 25 29.90 11.81 38.49
CA TRP A 25 29.30 10.45 38.65
C TRP A 25 29.27 9.69 40.01
N SER A 26 28.10 9.12 40.37
CA SER A 26 27.83 7.65 40.37
C SER A 26 26.37 7.24 40.69
N SER A 27 25.81 6.39 39.82
CA SER A 27 24.80 5.30 40.01
C SER A 27 23.74 5.33 41.14
N HIS A 28 22.45 5.38 40.79
CA HIS A 28 21.49 4.24 40.78
C HIS A 28 20.04 4.70 40.55
N GLN A 29 19.23 3.77 40.01
CA GLN A 29 17.84 3.87 39.56
C GLN A 29 16.85 4.49 40.56
N GLU A 30 15.96 5.36 40.08
CA GLU A 30 14.55 5.43 40.53
C GLU A 30 13.59 5.72 39.36
N LYS A 31 12.44 5.04 39.38
CA LYS A 31 11.40 4.93 38.34
C LYS A 31 10.52 6.19 38.28
N PRO A 32 9.91 6.54 37.14
CA PRO A 32 8.69 7.33 37.15
C PRO A 32 7.43 6.44 37.24
N ILE A 33 6.60 6.78 38.22
CA ILE A 33 5.30 6.19 38.56
C ILE A 33 4.23 6.64 37.56
N ASN A 34 3.32 5.70 37.30
CA ASN A 34 2.11 5.77 36.46
C ASN A 34 0.97 6.52 37.16
N VAL A 35 0.30 7.47 36.48
CA VAL A 35 -1.13 7.81 36.73
C VAL A 35 -1.86 8.18 35.43
N SER A 36 -2.54 7.19 34.87
CA SER A 36 -3.94 7.20 34.41
C SER A 36 -4.65 8.54 34.13
N SER A 37 -5.10 8.69 32.88
CA SER A 37 -6.47 9.16 32.60
C SER A 37 -7.06 8.32 31.47
N GLN A 38 -7.64 7.18 31.86
CA GLN A 38 -8.61 6.45 31.04
C GLN A 38 -9.93 7.21 31.04
N THR A 39 -10.48 7.46 29.86
CA THR A 39 -11.92 7.29 29.67
C THR A 39 -12.09 6.24 28.59
N LYS A 40 -12.12 5.00 29.07
CA LYS A 40 -12.42 3.77 28.34
C LYS A 40 -13.92 3.78 28.02
N LEU A 41 -14.27 4.07 26.76
CA LEU A 41 -15.55 3.61 26.23
C LEU A 41 -15.41 2.12 25.94
N ALA A 42 -16.36 1.37 26.49
CA ALA A 42 -16.31 -0.05 26.65
C ALA A 42 -16.45 -0.79 25.31
N GLY A 43 -15.65 -1.86 25.17
CA GLY A 43 -16.11 -3.09 24.53
C GLY A 43 -15.85 -3.21 23.04
N VAL A 44 -14.60 -3.28 22.62
CA VAL A 44 -14.19 -4.20 21.54
C VAL A 44 -12.79 -4.73 21.91
N ASN A 45 -12.74 -5.82 22.67
CA ASN A 45 -11.61 -6.73 22.55
C ASN A 45 -11.81 -7.44 21.22
N GLU A 46 -11.32 -6.84 20.14
CA GLU A 46 -11.16 -7.54 18.87
C GLU A 46 -10.04 -8.54 19.07
N THR A 47 -10.40 -9.70 19.62
CA THR A 47 -9.66 -10.92 19.31
C THR A 47 -9.84 -11.10 17.80
N GLN A 48 -8.90 -10.60 16.99
CA GLN A 48 -8.83 -10.97 15.58
C GLN A 48 -8.54 -12.47 15.55
N GLU A 49 -9.60 -13.26 15.58
CA GLU A 49 -9.57 -14.66 15.22
C GLU A 49 -9.02 -14.68 13.79
N ASN A 50 -7.85 -15.29 13.60
CA ASN A 50 -7.19 -15.38 12.30
C ASN A 50 -7.98 -16.34 11.41
N ARG A 51 -9.15 -15.88 10.94
CA ARG A 51 -10.06 -16.66 10.13
C ARG A 51 -9.52 -16.70 8.71
N ILE A 52 -9.22 -17.91 8.26
CA ILE A 52 -8.91 -18.18 6.85
C ILE A 52 -10.17 -17.88 6.03
N LEU A 53 -10.04 -16.90 5.12
CA LEU A 53 -11.10 -16.54 4.18
C LEU A 53 -10.98 -17.36 2.92
N ASN A 54 -12.10 -17.89 2.42
CA ASN A 54 -12.12 -18.54 1.11
C ASN A 54 -12.15 -17.50 -0.04
N ILE A 55 -12.03 -17.96 -1.28
CA ILE A 55 -12.01 -17.09 -2.48
C ILE A 55 -13.24 -16.17 -2.56
N ASP A 56 -14.45 -16.66 -2.29
CA ASP A 56 -15.66 -15.83 -2.38
C ASP A 56 -15.71 -14.76 -1.28
N GLU A 57 -15.20 -15.07 -0.09
CA GLU A 57 -15.06 -14.14 1.02
C GLU A 57 -14.01 -13.07 0.73
N LEU A 58 -12.83 -13.47 0.22
CA LEU A 58 -11.80 -12.55 -0.24
C LEU A 58 -12.34 -11.60 -1.32
N MET A 59 -13.06 -12.14 -2.32
CA MET A 59 -13.66 -11.33 -3.38
C MET A 59 -14.66 -10.30 -2.83
N LYS A 60 -15.37 -10.58 -1.73
CA LYS A 60 -16.32 -9.65 -1.11
C LYS A 60 -15.66 -8.44 -0.44
N GLN A 61 -14.35 -8.46 -0.20
CA GLN A 61 -13.62 -7.32 0.40
C GLN A 61 -13.46 -6.14 -0.56
N GLY A 62 -13.48 -6.39 -1.88
CA GLY A 62 -13.37 -5.37 -2.91
C GLY A 62 -14.72 -4.76 -3.26
N LEU A 63 -14.76 -3.43 -3.44
CA LEU A 63 -15.91 -2.74 -4.01
C LEU A 63 -16.09 -3.06 -5.50
N VAL A 64 -14.99 -3.30 -6.20
CA VAL A 64 -14.97 -3.75 -7.60
C VAL A 64 -14.43 -5.17 -7.66
N LYS A 65 -15.25 -6.10 -8.14
CA LYS A 65 -14.90 -7.51 -8.32
C LYS A 65 -14.66 -7.77 -9.80
N THR A 66 -13.51 -8.31 -10.15
CA THR A 66 -13.10 -8.47 -11.56
C THR A 66 -12.12 -9.62 -11.74
N TYR A 67 -11.57 -9.76 -12.94
CA TYR A 67 -10.61 -10.77 -13.36
C TYR A 67 -9.65 -10.18 -14.41
N PRO A 68 -8.46 -10.78 -14.62
CA PRO A 68 -7.51 -10.35 -15.64
C PRO A 68 -8.16 -10.28 -17.03
N GLY A 69 -8.08 -9.12 -17.68
CA GLY A 69 -8.64 -8.92 -19.03
C GLY A 69 -10.15 -8.68 -19.08
N ASP A 70 -10.80 -8.35 -17.96
CA ASP A 70 -12.23 -8.05 -17.92
C ASP A 70 -12.61 -6.88 -18.87
N PRO A 71 -13.40 -7.13 -19.94
CA PRO A 71 -13.74 -6.10 -20.91
C PRO A 71 -14.57 -4.96 -20.31
N LYS A 72 -15.26 -5.18 -19.18
CA LYS A 72 -16.04 -4.14 -18.50
C LYS A 72 -15.16 -3.05 -17.88
N LEU A 73 -13.88 -3.35 -17.66
CA LEU A 73 -12.93 -2.41 -17.06
C LEU A 73 -12.02 -1.70 -18.08
N LYS A 74 -12.16 -1.96 -19.38
CA LYS A 74 -11.27 -1.39 -20.42
C LYS A 74 -11.15 0.14 -20.38
N ALA A 75 -12.25 0.83 -20.06
CA ALA A 75 -12.32 2.28 -19.95
C ALA A 75 -12.20 2.80 -18.50
N LYS A 76 -11.87 1.93 -17.53
CA LYS A 76 -11.69 2.32 -16.13
C LYS A 76 -10.23 2.69 -15.86
N THR A 77 -10.07 3.57 -14.88
CA THR A 77 -8.80 4.12 -14.43
C THR A 77 -7.82 3.03 -13.99
N PHE A 78 -8.30 2.05 -13.23
CA PHE A 78 -7.51 0.92 -12.76
C PHE A 78 -8.09 -0.40 -13.28
N ARG A 79 -7.23 -1.31 -13.72
CA ARG A 79 -7.60 -2.67 -14.17
C ARG A 79 -6.38 -3.59 -14.23
N ALA A 80 -6.64 -4.90 -14.22
CA ALA A 80 -5.67 -5.89 -14.66
C ALA A 80 -5.92 -6.24 -16.13
N GLU A 81 -4.87 -6.23 -16.96
CA GLU A 81 -4.95 -6.80 -18.31
C GLU A 81 -4.87 -8.33 -18.23
N ALA A 82 -4.95 -9.02 -19.37
CA ALA A 82 -4.76 -10.46 -19.43
C ALA A 82 -3.40 -10.88 -18.83
N LEU A 83 -3.38 -12.03 -18.15
CA LEU A 83 -2.14 -12.59 -17.59
C LEU A 83 -1.11 -12.83 -18.69
N LEU A 84 0.17 -12.63 -18.36
CA LEU A 84 1.23 -13.04 -19.28
C LEU A 84 1.47 -14.55 -19.16
N SER A 85 1.67 -15.21 -20.29
CA SER A 85 1.93 -16.65 -20.37
C SER A 85 3.30 -17.05 -19.80
N SER A 86 4.20 -16.09 -19.64
CA SER A 86 5.55 -16.28 -19.12
C SER A 86 6.02 -15.03 -18.38
N PRO A 87 6.88 -15.16 -17.36
CA PRO A 87 7.44 -14.01 -16.68
C PRO A 87 8.30 -13.14 -17.64
N PRO A 88 8.44 -11.83 -17.36
CA PRO A 88 9.30 -10.96 -18.13
C PRO A 88 10.77 -11.41 -18.09
N LYS A 89 11.37 -11.59 -19.26
CA LYS A 89 12.75 -12.14 -19.40
C LYS A 89 13.82 -11.26 -18.75
N GLU A 90 13.58 -9.96 -18.66
CA GLU A 90 14.50 -8.97 -18.10
C GLU A 90 14.75 -9.14 -16.59
N LEU A 91 13.87 -9.82 -15.87
CA LEU A 91 13.95 -9.97 -14.42
C LEU A 91 14.93 -11.06 -13.96
N ASN A 92 15.48 -11.88 -14.86
CA ASN A 92 16.44 -12.95 -14.55
C ASN A 92 16.04 -13.81 -13.32
N LEU A 93 14.75 -14.15 -13.24
CA LEU A 93 14.17 -14.86 -12.10
C LEU A 93 14.75 -16.27 -11.98
N LYS A 94 14.91 -16.76 -10.74
CA LYS A 94 15.46 -18.08 -10.45
C LYS A 94 14.36 -19.08 -10.15
N ASP A 95 14.23 -20.08 -11.02
CA ASP A 95 13.28 -21.17 -10.83
C ASP A 95 13.48 -21.88 -9.49
N LYS A 96 12.35 -22.28 -8.90
CA LYS A 96 12.29 -23.01 -7.64
C LYS A 96 11.41 -24.26 -7.86
N PRO A 97 11.91 -25.48 -7.58
CA PRO A 97 11.13 -26.70 -7.76
C PRO A 97 9.80 -26.66 -7.01
N GLY A 98 8.70 -27.03 -7.68
CA GLY A 98 7.35 -27.01 -7.12
C GLY A 98 6.67 -25.63 -7.11
N TYR A 99 7.31 -24.60 -7.69
CA TYR A 99 6.76 -23.26 -7.81
C TYR A 99 6.73 -22.80 -9.26
N ARG A 100 5.75 -21.94 -9.56
CA ARG A 100 5.61 -21.26 -10.85
C ARG A 100 5.50 -19.76 -10.66
N TYR A 101 5.81 -19.02 -11.72
CA TYR A 101 5.59 -17.58 -11.76
C TYR A 101 4.20 -17.25 -12.31
N VAL A 102 3.57 -16.27 -11.69
CA VAL A 102 2.31 -15.66 -12.15
C VAL A 102 2.58 -14.18 -12.39
N THR A 103 2.37 -13.71 -13.61
CA THR A 103 2.59 -12.31 -13.96
C THR A 103 1.26 -11.62 -14.23
N ILE A 104 0.99 -10.56 -13.48
CA ILE A 104 -0.25 -9.80 -13.50
C ILE A 104 0.04 -8.38 -13.99
N PRO A 105 -0.28 -8.05 -15.24
CA PRO A 105 -0.15 -6.69 -15.75
C PRO A 105 -1.25 -5.80 -15.17
N LEU A 106 -0.86 -4.80 -14.38
CA LEU A 106 -1.75 -3.77 -13.86
C LEU A 106 -1.61 -2.49 -14.67
N VAL A 107 -2.74 -1.86 -14.93
CA VAL A 107 -2.82 -0.58 -15.63
C VAL A 107 -3.47 0.44 -14.74
N MET A 108 -2.81 1.58 -14.61
CA MET A 108 -3.34 2.79 -14.01
C MET A 108 -3.31 3.91 -15.07
N HIS A 109 -4.48 4.44 -15.41
CA HIS A 109 -4.65 5.49 -16.40
C HIS A 109 -5.81 6.40 -16.00
N ASP A 110 -5.50 7.33 -15.13
CA ASP A 110 -6.31 8.54 -14.93
C ASP A 110 -5.99 9.52 -16.05
N THR A 111 -7.03 10.07 -16.67
CA THR A 111 -6.90 11.07 -17.75
C THR A 111 -7.14 12.48 -17.24
N SER A 112 -7.43 12.67 -15.95
CA SER A 112 -7.54 14.00 -15.37
C SER A 112 -6.17 14.70 -15.39
N ASP A 113 -6.14 15.97 -15.75
CA ASP A 113 -4.91 16.75 -15.66
C ASP A 113 -4.77 17.32 -14.25
N ASN A 114 -3.80 16.81 -13.49
CA ASN A 114 -3.55 17.17 -12.11
C ASN A 114 -2.30 18.07 -11.95
N PHE A 115 -1.91 18.83 -12.98
CA PHE A 115 -0.85 19.87 -12.93
C PHE A 115 0.44 19.43 -12.21
N GLY A 116 0.94 18.22 -12.51
CA GLY A 116 2.22 17.72 -11.96
C GLY A 116 2.16 17.16 -10.54
N ALA A 117 1.00 17.16 -9.89
CA ALA A 117 0.79 16.40 -8.65
C ALA A 117 0.84 14.89 -8.92
N TYR A 118 1.24 14.11 -7.90
CA TYR A 118 1.22 12.66 -7.95
C TYR A 118 0.20 12.08 -6.97
N SER A 119 -0.31 10.90 -7.30
CA SER A 119 -1.07 10.06 -6.37
C SER A 119 -0.18 8.96 -5.81
N VAL A 120 -0.43 8.55 -4.56
CA VAL A 120 0.29 7.43 -3.95
C VAL A 120 -0.25 6.12 -4.51
N TYR A 121 0.58 5.42 -5.28
CA TYR A 121 0.28 4.15 -5.94
C TYR A 121 1.41 3.15 -5.71
N LYS A 122 1.18 2.13 -4.87
CA LYS A 122 2.18 1.12 -4.45
C LYS A 122 1.76 -0.30 -4.88
N PRO A 123 1.65 -0.60 -6.18
CA PRO A 123 1.19 -1.91 -6.65
C PRO A 123 2.15 -3.05 -6.26
N ASN A 124 3.43 -2.74 -6.04
CA ASN A 124 4.43 -3.68 -5.54
C ASN A 124 4.17 -4.16 -4.09
N LEU A 125 3.17 -3.62 -3.40
CA LEU A 125 2.72 -4.07 -2.08
C LEU A 125 1.37 -4.81 -2.13
N PHE A 126 0.81 -5.05 -3.32
CA PHE A 126 -0.42 -5.82 -3.43
C PHE A 126 -0.12 -7.31 -3.26
N VAL A 127 -0.97 -7.97 -2.47
CA VAL A 127 -0.77 -9.35 -2.03
C VAL A 127 -1.76 -10.27 -2.76
N LEU A 128 -1.27 -11.43 -3.20
CA LEU A 128 -2.12 -12.53 -3.64
C LEU A 128 -2.47 -13.44 -2.47
N ASN A 129 -3.73 -13.85 -2.39
CA ASN A 129 -4.19 -14.84 -1.43
C ASN A 129 -4.84 -16.04 -2.14
N ASP A 130 -4.52 -17.28 -1.75
CA ASP A 130 -5.05 -18.50 -2.38
C ASP A 130 -6.40 -18.98 -1.81
N GLY A 131 -6.96 -18.27 -0.83
CA GLY A 131 -8.19 -18.66 -0.13
C GLY A 131 -8.00 -19.83 0.85
N LYS A 132 -6.76 -20.21 1.14
CA LYS A 132 -6.37 -21.24 2.13
C LYS A 132 -5.50 -20.66 3.25
N GLY A 133 -5.37 -19.33 3.30
CA GLY A 133 -4.60 -18.61 4.31
C GLY A 133 -3.15 -18.37 3.91
N HIS A 134 -2.75 -18.71 2.67
CA HIS A 134 -1.43 -18.36 2.16
C HIS A 134 -1.49 -17.03 1.42
N GLU A 135 -0.52 -16.17 1.74
CA GLU A 135 -0.30 -14.89 1.09
C GLU A 135 1.02 -14.92 0.33
N TYR A 136 1.03 -14.27 -0.84
CA TYR A 136 2.20 -14.18 -1.70
C TYR A 136 2.47 -12.72 -2.05
N ASP A 137 3.66 -12.27 -1.70
CA ASP A 137 4.17 -10.96 -2.06
C ASP A 137 4.69 -10.94 -3.50
N VAL A 138 4.76 -9.73 -4.05
CA VAL A 138 5.43 -9.46 -5.32
C VAL A 138 6.91 -9.78 -5.16
N VAL A 139 7.42 -10.72 -5.97
CA VAL A 139 8.85 -11.06 -5.96
C VAL A 139 9.67 -10.05 -6.76
N ASP A 140 9.09 -9.52 -7.84
CA ASP A 140 9.69 -8.50 -8.69
C ASP A 140 8.63 -7.89 -9.62
N TYR A 141 8.97 -6.82 -10.35
CA TYR A 141 8.07 -6.17 -11.29
C TYR A 141 8.78 -5.52 -12.48
N VAL A 142 8.07 -5.35 -13.60
CA VAL A 142 8.51 -4.50 -14.72
C VAL A 142 7.66 -3.24 -14.80
N ASN A 143 8.32 -2.07 -14.85
CA ASN A 143 7.64 -0.79 -15.10
C ASN A 143 7.84 -0.36 -16.56
N HIS A 144 6.77 -0.42 -17.34
CA HIS A 144 6.79 -0.06 -18.76
C HIS A 144 6.72 1.45 -19.02
N ASN A 145 6.46 2.26 -17.99
CA ASN A 145 6.44 3.72 -18.13
C ASN A 145 7.01 4.44 -16.89
N PRO A 146 8.35 4.57 -16.81
CA PRO A 146 9.03 5.31 -15.74
C PRO A 146 8.67 6.80 -15.65
N LYS A 147 7.99 7.37 -16.64
CA LYS A 147 7.48 8.74 -16.55
C LYS A 147 6.16 8.79 -15.79
N ALA A 148 5.31 7.78 -15.95
CA ALA A 148 4.02 7.66 -15.29
C ALA A 148 4.13 7.17 -13.84
N TRP A 149 5.07 6.27 -13.55
CA TRP A 149 5.27 5.74 -12.21
C TRP A 149 6.74 5.81 -11.79
N LYS A 150 7.01 6.48 -10.67
CA LYS A 150 8.35 6.80 -10.18
C LYS A 150 8.51 6.46 -8.71
N ASN A 151 9.77 6.29 -8.30
CA ASN A 151 10.18 6.12 -6.90
C ASN A 151 9.41 5.00 -6.18
N SER A 152 8.93 4.01 -6.93
CA SER A 152 8.14 2.87 -6.46
C SER A 152 6.81 3.22 -5.75
N HIS A 153 6.32 4.46 -5.85
CA HIS A 153 5.06 4.84 -5.19
C HIS A 153 4.31 6.03 -5.81
N GLN A 154 4.88 6.74 -6.78
CA GLN A 154 4.32 8.00 -7.28
C GLN A 154 3.74 7.78 -8.68
N TYR A 155 2.42 7.88 -8.80
CA TYR A 155 1.72 7.89 -10.09
C TYR A 155 1.43 9.32 -10.56
N TYR A 156 1.77 9.63 -11.81
CA TYR A 156 1.60 10.95 -12.42
C TYR A 156 0.56 10.91 -13.55
N SER A 157 -0.64 11.45 -13.27
CA SER A 157 -1.67 11.70 -14.27
C SER A 157 -1.22 12.79 -15.27
N PRO A 158 -1.60 12.74 -16.56
CA PRO A 158 -2.46 11.74 -17.22
C PRO A 158 -1.69 10.58 -17.86
N LEU A 159 -0.44 10.32 -17.44
CA LEU A 159 0.39 9.32 -18.09
C LEU A 159 -0.09 7.91 -17.72
N ARG A 160 -0.30 7.06 -18.73
CA ARG A 160 -0.64 5.65 -18.49
C ARG A 160 0.55 4.90 -17.87
N ALA A 161 0.38 4.39 -16.66
CA ALA A 161 1.28 3.43 -16.05
C ALA A 161 0.83 2.00 -16.41
N GLN A 162 1.80 1.16 -16.75
CA GLN A 162 1.63 -0.28 -16.88
C GLN A 162 2.77 -0.96 -16.13
N ILE A 163 2.40 -1.81 -15.18
CA ILE A 163 3.34 -2.48 -14.28
C ILE A 163 3.00 -3.95 -14.25
N ASP A 164 3.95 -4.80 -14.63
CA ASP A 164 3.79 -6.24 -14.61
C ASP A 164 4.29 -6.75 -13.27
N LEU A 165 3.38 -7.11 -12.37
CA LEU A 165 3.72 -7.68 -11.07
C LEU A 165 3.99 -9.17 -11.22
N VAL A 166 5.09 -9.66 -10.66
CA VAL A 166 5.42 -11.08 -10.68
C VAL A 166 5.32 -11.65 -9.27
N TYR A 167 4.65 -12.80 -9.18
CA TYR A 167 4.51 -13.58 -7.95
C TYR A 167 5.10 -14.98 -8.18
N GLN A 168 5.69 -15.56 -7.13
CA GLN A 168 6.11 -16.96 -7.13
C GLN A 168 5.15 -17.76 -6.22
N VAL A 169 4.39 -18.68 -6.82
CA VAL A 169 3.34 -19.45 -6.14
C VAL A 169 3.54 -20.95 -6.33
N PRO A 170 3.03 -21.81 -5.43
CA PRO A 170 3.08 -23.26 -5.64
C PRO A 170 2.32 -23.70 -6.90
N GLU A 171 2.82 -24.71 -7.60
CA GLU A 171 2.20 -25.21 -8.85
C GLU A 171 0.79 -25.76 -8.65
N GLU A 172 0.50 -26.30 -7.48
CA GLU A 172 -0.79 -26.87 -7.09
C GLU A 172 -1.87 -25.82 -6.85
N ALA A 173 -1.51 -24.57 -6.54
CA ALA A 173 -2.47 -23.50 -6.29
C ALA A 173 -2.96 -22.93 -7.63
N LYS A 174 -4.28 -23.02 -7.90
CA LYS A 174 -4.89 -22.65 -9.19
C LYS A 174 -5.74 -21.39 -9.17
N THR A 175 -6.18 -20.95 -7.99
CA THR A 175 -7.07 -19.80 -7.84
C THR A 175 -6.51 -18.87 -6.79
N PHE A 176 -6.52 -17.57 -7.09
CA PHE A 176 -6.04 -16.53 -6.20
C PHE A 176 -6.96 -15.31 -6.25
N VAL A 177 -6.88 -14.48 -5.22
CA VAL A 177 -7.45 -13.13 -5.22
C VAL A 177 -6.33 -12.14 -4.95
N LEU A 178 -6.18 -11.16 -5.86
CA LEU A 178 -5.38 -9.97 -5.62
C LEU A 178 -6.28 -8.90 -4.99
N PHE A 179 -5.91 -8.41 -3.81
CA PHE A 179 -6.55 -7.24 -3.21
C PHE A 179 -5.74 -5.98 -3.54
N ALA A 180 -6.37 -5.05 -4.27
CA ALA A 180 -5.76 -3.81 -4.69
C ALA A 180 -6.50 -2.60 -4.09
N ALA A 181 -5.80 -1.87 -3.22
CA ALA A 181 -6.29 -0.65 -2.58
C ALA A 181 -5.19 0.42 -2.64
N SER A 182 -5.54 1.63 -3.06
CA SER A 182 -4.59 2.73 -3.22
C SER A 182 -5.32 4.06 -3.34
N ASP A 183 -4.70 5.13 -2.84
CA ASP A 183 -5.20 6.51 -2.97
C ASP A 183 -5.28 6.98 -4.42
N ALA A 184 -4.60 6.29 -5.35
CA ALA A 184 -4.62 6.61 -6.76
C ALA A 184 -5.94 6.26 -7.46
N PHE A 185 -6.78 5.40 -6.87
CA PHE A 185 -8.09 5.08 -7.43
C PHE A 185 -9.15 4.94 -6.32
N PRO A 186 -10.39 5.40 -6.55
CA PRO A 186 -11.34 5.61 -5.46
C PRO A 186 -11.97 4.34 -4.88
N LYS A 187 -11.88 3.19 -5.57
CA LYS A 187 -12.55 1.94 -5.17
C LYS A 187 -11.53 0.83 -5.02
N THR A 188 -11.61 0.07 -3.93
CA THR A 188 -10.82 -1.15 -3.78
C THR A 188 -11.25 -2.20 -4.80
N HIS A 189 -10.28 -2.91 -5.35
CA HIS A 189 -10.50 -3.97 -6.33
C HIS A 189 -10.10 -5.31 -5.74
N THR A 190 -10.92 -6.33 -6.00
CA THR A 190 -10.57 -7.74 -5.83
C THR A 190 -10.54 -8.38 -7.20
N ILE A 191 -9.39 -8.95 -7.57
CA ILE A 191 -9.15 -9.51 -8.89
C ILE A 191 -8.97 -11.02 -8.73
N LYS A 192 -9.95 -11.79 -9.20
CA LYS A 192 -9.89 -13.26 -9.20
C LYS A 192 -8.98 -13.72 -10.32
N ILE A 193 -7.97 -14.51 -9.98
CA ILE A 193 -6.99 -15.07 -10.92
C ILE A 193 -7.20 -16.59 -10.94
N GLU A 194 -7.33 -17.14 -12.15
CA GLU A 194 -7.47 -18.56 -12.41
C GLU A 194 -6.38 -18.96 -13.42
N LEU A 195 -5.68 -20.07 -13.15
CA LEU A 195 -4.47 -20.50 -13.88
C LEU A 195 -4.59 -21.92 -14.43
#